data_AF-E6WWT0-F1
#
_entry.id   AF-E6WWT0-F1
#
_cell.length_a   1.000
_cell.length_b   1.000
_cell.length_c   1.000
_cell.angle_alpha   90.00
_cell.angle_beta   90.00
_cell.angle_gamma   90.00
#
_symmetry.space_group_name_H-M   'P 1'
#
loop_
_entity.id
_entity.type
_entity.pdbx_description
1 polymer ?
#
loop_
_entity_poly.entity_id
_entity_poly.type
_entity_poly.pdbx_seq_one_letter_code
_entity_poly.pdbx_strand_id
1 'polypeptide(L)'
;MQAPPPLPRSSFITTLGRISLLLACLTLAGALGQAAVAVAISDATVARLVAEPAMPPMLGWMLGHRRLLSLLGLLLALLFLASSWGLLKRQEWARWGFIAFLLVTAALNFAGLPLAGQVIDGMTGAFPAQFLDTPEGRDFMVQMRANRIVSMAMATVTAVAFACLHGWLAWKLCTPQVRAEFTPGAGDA
;
A
#
# COMPACT_ATOMS: atom_id res chain seq x y z
N MET A 1 22.67 -2.45 -46.30
CA MET A 1 21.49 -2.14 -45.47
C MET A 1 22.02 -1.72 -44.10
N GLN A 2 21.99 -0.43 -43.78
CA GLN A 2 22.34 0.05 -42.44
C GLN A 2 21.19 -0.32 -41.52
N ALA A 3 21.48 -1.04 -40.43
CA ALA A 3 20.49 -1.28 -39.40
C ALA A 3 20.07 0.07 -38.79
N PRO A 4 18.77 0.30 -38.54
CA PRO A 4 18.30 1.54 -37.95
C PRO A 4 18.95 1.72 -36.56
N PRO A 5 19.34 2.96 -36.18
CA PRO A 5 20.01 3.19 -34.91
C PRO A 5 19.13 2.75 -33.73
N PRO A 6 19.73 2.15 -32.68
CA PRO A 6 18.99 1.68 -31.52
C PRO A 6 18.25 2.85 -30.87
N LEU A 7 16.97 2.65 -30.57
CA LEU A 7 16.11 3.68 -29.99
C LEU A 7 16.71 4.17 -28.67
N PRO A 8 16.79 5.50 -28.44
CA PRO A 8 17.34 6.04 -27.20
C PRO A 8 16.53 5.57 -25.99
N ARG A 9 17.22 4.97 -25.01
CA ARG A 9 16.61 4.51 -23.76
C ARG A 9 16.05 5.68 -22.97
N SER A 10 14.79 5.60 -22.55
CA SER A 10 14.17 6.67 -21.78
C SER A 10 14.74 6.75 -20.37
N SER A 11 15.14 7.96 -19.98
CA SER A 11 15.54 8.29 -18.61
C SER A 11 14.38 8.09 -17.63
N PHE A 12 13.13 8.30 -18.07
CA PHE A 12 11.93 8.14 -17.26
C PHE A 12 11.84 6.72 -16.67
N ILE A 13 11.84 5.68 -17.50
CA ILE A 13 11.67 4.29 -17.02
C ILE A 13 12.88 3.83 -16.22
N THR A 14 14.07 4.34 -16.55
CA THR A 14 15.29 4.04 -15.78
C THR A 14 15.19 4.63 -14.36
N THR A 15 14.76 5.88 -14.23
CA THR A 15 14.53 6.54 -12.95
C THR A 15 13.38 5.90 -12.18
N LEU A 16 12.25 5.66 -12.85
CA LEU A 16 11.06 5.02 -12.27
C LEU A 16 11.42 3.64 -11.73
N GLY A 17 12.06 2.79 -12.55
CA GLY A 17 12.47 1.45 -12.18
C GLY A 17 13.48 1.43 -11.02
N ARG A 18 14.42 2.38 -10.96
CA ARG A 18 15.37 2.48 -9.83
C ARG A 18 14.68 2.88 -8.53
N ILE A 19 13.83 3.90 -8.57
CA ILE A 19 13.07 4.35 -7.39
C ILE A 19 12.17 3.21 -6.92
N SER A 20 11.44 2.58 -7.83
CA SER A 20 10.56 1.45 -7.49
C SER A 20 11.33 0.24 -6.97
N LEU A 21 12.52 -0.04 -7.49
CA LEU A 21 13.36 -1.13 -6.96
C LEU A 21 13.82 -0.84 -5.54
N LEU A 22 14.25 0.39 -5.24
CA LEU A 22 14.62 0.80 -3.87
C LEU A 22 13.44 0.66 -2.92
N LEU A 23 12.26 1.15 -3.33
CA LEU A 23 11.04 1.01 -2.55
C LEU A 23 10.66 -0.47 -2.38
N ALA A 24 10.81 -1.30 -3.41
CA ALA A 24 10.51 -2.73 -3.33
C ALA A 24 11.44 -3.46 -2.35
N CYS A 25 12.73 -3.12 -2.33
CA CYS A 25 13.67 -3.65 -1.34
C CYS A 25 13.28 -3.24 0.08
N LEU A 26 12.89 -1.98 0.29
CA LEU A 26 12.43 -1.50 1.60
C LEU A 26 11.14 -2.20 2.04
N THR A 27 10.17 -2.34 1.12
CA THR A 27 8.93 -3.06 1.37
C THR A 27 9.18 -4.53 1.70
N LEU A 28 10.13 -5.18 1.00
CA LEU A 28 10.50 -6.56 1.28
C LEU A 28 11.16 -6.70 2.66
N ALA A 29 12.07 -5.78 3.03
CA ALA A 29 12.67 -5.77 4.36
C ALA A 29 11.62 -5.58 5.46
N GLY A 30 10.67 -4.67 5.25
CA GLY A 30 9.53 -4.47 6.14
C GLY A 30 8.65 -5.71 6.27
N ALA A 31 8.31 -6.36 5.15
CA ALA A 31 7.52 -7.58 5.13
C ALA A 31 8.22 -8.75 5.83
N LEU A 32 9.55 -8.87 5.67
CA LEU A 32 10.36 -9.85 6.40
C LEU A 32 10.35 -9.59 7.91
N GLY A 33 10.51 -8.33 8.33
CA GLY A 33 10.39 -7.94 9.73
C GLY A 33 9.01 -8.26 10.31
N GLN A 34 7.94 -7.93 9.58
CA GLN A 34 6.57 -8.26 9.96
C GLN A 34 6.33 -9.77 10.05
N ALA A 35 6.88 -10.55 9.11
CA ALA A 35 6.81 -12.01 9.15
C ALA A 35 7.55 -12.59 10.36
N ALA A 36 8.75 -12.07 10.66
CA ALA A 36 9.52 -12.45 11.84
C ALA A 36 8.73 -12.20 13.13
N VAL A 37 8.13 -11.01 13.28
CA VAL A 37 7.27 -10.69 14.43
C VAL A 37 6.05 -11.61 14.50
N ALA A 38 5.38 -11.86 13.37
CA ALA A 38 4.20 -12.72 13.32
C ALA A 38 4.48 -14.16 13.77
N VAL A 39 5.68 -14.67 13.50
CA VAL A 39 6.13 -16.00 13.93
C VAL A 39 6.66 -15.98 15.38
N ALA A 40 7.34 -14.91 15.80
CA ALA A 40 7.91 -14.79 17.14
C ALA A 40 6.85 -14.65 18.24
N ILE A 41 5.71 -14.01 17.95
CA ILE A 41 4.61 -13.90 18.91
C ILE A 41 3.89 -15.25 19.04
N SER A 42 3.80 -15.76 20.26
CA SER A 42 3.11 -17.03 20.55
C SER A 42 1.59 -16.92 20.36
N ASP A 43 0.94 -18.04 20.03
CA ASP A 43 -0.51 -18.10 19.90
C ASP A 43 -1.23 -17.83 21.24
N ALA A 44 -0.61 -18.20 22.37
CA ALA A 44 -1.12 -17.88 23.69
C ALA A 44 -1.10 -16.37 23.98
N THR A 45 -0.02 -15.67 23.58
CA THR A 45 0.07 -14.21 23.69
C THR A 45 -1.02 -13.53 22.87
N VAL A 46 -1.25 -14.00 21.64
CA VAL A 46 -2.32 -13.45 20.79
C VAL A 46 -3.69 -13.71 21.37
N ALA A 47 -3.97 -14.93 21.87
CA ALA A 47 -5.24 -15.25 22.49
C ALA A 47 -5.54 -14.34 23.70
N ARG A 48 -4.52 -14.02 24.51
CA ARG A 48 -4.64 -13.07 25.62
C ARG A 48 -4.97 -11.66 25.13
N LEU A 49 -4.30 -11.17 24.09
CA LEU A 49 -4.59 -9.84 23.54
C LEU A 49 -6.00 -9.76 22.95
N VAL A 50 -6.43 -10.78 22.21
CA VAL A 50 -7.74 -10.81 21.56
C VAL A 50 -8.89 -10.89 22.58
N ALA A 51 -8.63 -11.46 23.76
CA ALA A 51 -9.60 -11.55 24.84
C ALA A 51 -9.80 -10.21 25.59
N GLU A 52 -8.98 -9.19 25.34
CA GLU A 52 -9.14 -7.88 25.97
C GLU A 52 -10.46 -7.21 25.51
N PRO A 53 -11.32 -6.74 26.43
CA PRO A 53 -12.61 -6.14 26.08
C PRO A 53 -12.50 -4.90 25.18
N ALA A 54 -11.37 -4.19 25.25
CA ALA A 54 -11.08 -3.02 24.44
C ALA A 54 -10.53 -3.35 23.04
N MET A 55 -10.35 -4.64 22.69
CA MET A 55 -9.79 -5.04 21.41
C MET A 55 -10.78 -4.75 20.25
N PRO A 56 -10.40 -3.91 19.27
CA PRO A 56 -11.23 -3.70 18.09
C PRO A 56 -11.36 -5.00 17.27
N PRO A 57 -12.57 -5.36 16.78
CA PRO A 57 -12.79 -6.62 16.05
C PRO A 57 -11.86 -6.83 14.86
N MET A 58 -11.57 -5.75 14.12
CA MET A 58 -10.65 -5.79 12.98
C MET A 58 -9.22 -6.17 13.40
N LEU A 59 -8.70 -5.56 14.48
CA LEU A 59 -7.36 -5.88 14.99
C LEU A 59 -7.30 -7.31 15.53
N GLY A 60 -8.35 -7.76 16.21
CA GLY A 60 -8.48 -9.15 16.65
C GLY A 60 -8.42 -10.13 15.47
N TRP A 61 -9.17 -9.86 14.39
CA TRP A 61 -9.13 -10.66 13.16
C TRP A 61 -7.74 -10.67 12.51
N MET A 62 -7.08 -9.51 12.43
CA MET A 62 -5.73 -9.38 11.86
C MET A 62 -4.69 -10.17 12.68
N LEU A 63 -4.77 -10.12 14.02
CA LEU A 63 -3.89 -10.88 14.92
C LEU A 63 -4.11 -12.39 14.79
N GLY A 64 -5.37 -12.82 14.65
CA GLY A 64 -5.73 -14.20 14.38
C GLY A 64 -5.17 -14.72 13.04
N HIS A 65 -5.16 -13.87 12.02
CA HIS A 65 -4.66 -14.21 10.68
C HIS A 65 -3.23 -13.72 10.42
N ARG A 66 -2.46 -13.34 11.45
CA ARG A 66 -1.16 -12.64 11.31
C ARG A 66 -0.17 -13.36 10.40
N ARG A 67 -0.08 -14.69 10.49
CA ARG A 67 0.85 -15.50 9.67
C ARG A 67 0.44 -15.47 8.20
N LEU A 68 -0.85 -15.61 7.92
CA LEU A 68 -1.39 -15.55 6.56
C LEU A 68 -1.20 -14.15 5.96
N LEU A 69 -1.52 -13.10 6.72
CA LEU A 69 -1.34 -11.71 6.28
C LEU A 69 0.13 -11.39 6.03
N SER A 70 1.05 -11.84 6.88
CA SER A 70 2.48 -11.67 6.65
C SER A 70 2.98 -12.44 5.43
N LEU A 71 2.50 -13.66 5.19
CA LEU A 71 2.83 -14.42 3.98
C LEU A 71 2.33 -13.70 2.72
N LEU A 72 1.09 -13.21 2.72
CA LEU A 72 0.53 -12.43 1.62
C LEU A 72 1.34 -11.15 1.38
N GLY A 73 1.69 -10.43 2.45
CA GLY A 73 2.54 -9.24 2.37
C GLY A 73 3.92 -9.54 1.77
N LEU A 74 4.53 -10.67 2.15
CA LEU A 74 5.81 -11.11 1.60
C LEU A 74 5.71 -11.46 0.10
N LEU A 75 4.67 -12.20 -0.29
CA LEU A 75 4.41 -12.54 -1.69
C LEU A 75 4.19 -11.28 -2.55
N LEU A 76 3.43 -10.32 -2.04
CA LEU A 76 3.22 -9.04 -2.70
C LEU A 76 4.52 -8.24 -2.82
N ALA A 77 5.35 -8.20 -1.78
CA ALA A 77 6.64 -7.53 -1.80
C ALA A 77 7.60 -8.17 -2.83
N LEU A 78 7.63 -9.50 -2.91
CA LEU A 78 8.42 -10.23 -3.89
C LEU A 78 7.93 -9.97 -5.32
N LEU A 79 6.62 -9.99 -5.55
CA LEU A 79 6.04 -9.70 -6.85
C LEU A 79 6.27 -8.25 -7.27
N PHE A 80 6.26 -7.29 -6.33
CA PHE A 80 6.59 -5.89 -6.59
C PHE A 80 8.08 -5.71 -6.91
N LEU A 81 8.97 -6.43 -6.21
CA LEU A 81 10.39 -6.46 -6.51
C LEU A 81 10.66 -7.06 -7.89
N ALA A 82 10.03 -8.19 -8.23
CA ALA A 82 10.14 -8.83 -9.52
C ALA A 82 9.64 -7.92 -10.65
N SER A 83 8.51 -7.24 -10.44
CA SER A 83 7.96 -6.27 -11.40
C SER A 83 8.89 -5.05 -11.58
N SER A 84 9.46 -4.52 -10.49
CA SER A 84 10.40 -3.39 -10.54
C SER A 84 11.71 -3.76 -11.25
N TRP A 85 12.24 -4.94 -10.98
CA TRP A 85 13.40 -5.49 -11.67
C TRP A 85 13.12 -5.74 -13.15
N GLY A 86 11.98 -6.36 -13.47
CA GLY A 86 11.54 -6.60 -14.85
C GLY A 86 11.33 -5.30 -15.63
N LEU A 87 10.88 -4.24 -14.97
CA LEU A 87 10.76 -2.90 -15.57
C LEU A 87 12.13 -2.34 -15.97
N LEU A 88 13.17 -2.53 -15.15
CA LEU A 88 14.55 -2.16 -15.51
C LEU A 88 15.10 -3.02 -16.66
N LYS A 89 14.72 -4.30 -16.69
CA LYS A 89 15.06 -5.23 -17.77
C LYS A 89 14.20 -5.07 -19.03
N ARG A 90 13.24 -4.14 -19.03
CA ARG A 90 12.37 -3.82 -20.17
C ARG A 90 11.54 -5.01 -20.66
N GLN A 91 11.10 -5.85 -19.72
CA GLN A 91 10.26 -7.00 -20.03
C GLN A 91 8.78 -6.61 -20.06
N GLU A 92 8.04 -7.03 -21.09
CA GLU A 92 6.65 -6.61 -21.29
C GLU A 92 5.72 -7.08 -20.16
N TRP A 93 5.91 -8.29 -19.63
CA TRP A 93 5.11 -8.80 -18.52
C TRP A 93 5.26 -7.93 -17.26
N ALA A 94 6.45 -7.34 -17.05
CA ALA A 94 6.73 -6.48 -15.90
C ALA A 94 6.00 -5.13 -15.99
N ARG A 95 5.78 -4.63 -17.22
CA ARG A 95 4.96 -3.43 -17.45
C ARG A 95 3.52 -3.65 -16.98
N TRP A 96 2.92 -4.79 -17.37
CA TRP A 96 1.56 -5.14 -16.93
C TRP A 96 1.48 -5.44 -15.44
N GLY A 97 2.46 -6.14 -14.88
CA GLY A 97 2.55 -6.37 -13.43
C GLY A 97 2.63 -5.07 -12.63
N PHE A 98 3.47 -4.14 -13.08
CA PHE A 98 3.61 -2.83 -12.43
C PHE A 98 2.32 -1.99 -12.54
N ILE A 99 1.66 -1.99 -13.69
CA ILE A 99 0.35 -1.34 -13.86
C ILE A 99 -0.69 -1.95 -12.92
N ALA A 100 -0.75 -3.28 -12.83
CA ALA A 100 -1.67 -3.97 -11.91
C ALA A 100 -1.40 -3.56 -10.45
N PHE A 101 -0.13 -3.49 -10.03
CA PHE A 101 0.23 -2.98 -8.71
C PHE A 101 -0.24 -1.55 -8.47
N LEU A 102 -0.06 -0.67 -9.46
CA LEU A 102 -0.49 0.73 -9.33
C LEU A 102 -2.00 0.82 -9.09
N LEU A 103 -2.78 0.08 -9.87
CA LEU A 103 -4.24 0.09 -9.78
C LEU A 103 -4.75 -0.56 -8.49
N VAL A 104 -4.18 -1.71 -8.10
CA VAL A 104 -4.54 -2.37 -6.83
C VAL A 104 -4.20 -1.46 -5.65
N THR A 105 -3.04 -0.82 -5.65
CA THR A 105 -2.62 0.09 -4.58
C THR A 105 -3.55 1.30 -4.47
N ALA A 106 -3.95 1.89 -5.62
CA ALA A 106 -4.92 2.98 -5.65
C ALA A 106 -6.29 2.53 -5.12
N ALA A 107 -6.78 1.36 -5.55
CA ALA A 107 -8.05 0.80 -5.09
C ALA A 107 -8.03 0.51 -3.57
N LEU A 108 -6.95 -0.07 -3.06
CA LEU A 108 -6.77 -0.34 -1.63
C LEU A 108 -6.71 0.94 -0.80
N ASN A 109 -6.11 2.02 -1.30
CA ASN A 109 -6.12 3.32 -0.63
C ASN A 109 -7.55 3.86 -0.43
N PHE A 110 -8.42 3.73 -1.44
CA PHE A 110 -9.82 4.10 -1.30
C PHE A 110 -10.60 3.14 -0.39
N ALA A 111 -10.39 1.83 -0.54
CA ALA A 111 -11.03 0.82 0.31
C ALA A 111 -10.62 0.95 1.79
N GLY A 112 -9.46 1.56 2.07
CA GLY A 112 -8.99 1.86 3.41
C GLY A 112 -9.75 3.00 4.12
N LEU A 113 -10.38 3.93 3.38
CA LEU A 113 -11.08 5.07 3.99
C LEU A 113 -12.25 4.66 4.89
N PRO A 114 -13.18 3.78 4.46
CA PRO A 114 -14.24 3.28 5.35
C PRO A 114 -13.68 2.54 6.57
N LEU A 115 -12.60 1.77 6.38
CA LEU A 115 -11.97 1.02 7.46
C LEU A 115 -11.37 1.94 8.51
N ALA A 116 -10.70 3.02 8.09
CA ALA A 116 -10.20 4.05 9.00
C ALA A 116 -11.34 4.69 9.80
N GLY A 117 -12.51 4.88 9.18
CA GLY A 117 -13.70 5.42 9.86
C GLY A 117 -14.17 4.52 10.98
N GLN A 118 -14.28 3.22 10.69
CA GLN A 118 -14.69 2.22 11.68
C GLN A 118 -13.73 2.13 12.87
N VAL A 119 -12.41 2.26 12.63
CA VAL A 119 -11.41 2.25 13.71
C VAL A 119 -11.58 3.47 14.62
N ILE A 120 -11.75 4.67 14.06
CA ILE A 120 -11.97 5.89 14.85
C ILE A 120 -13.29 5.80 15.64
N ASP A 121 -14.35 5.32 14.99
CA ASP A 121 -15.67 5.18 15.62
C ASP A 121 -15.62 4.15 16.77
N GLY A 122 -14.89 3.05 16.59
CA GLY A 122 -14.62 2.07 17.64
C GLY A 122 -13.87 2.67 18.84
N MET A 123 -12.91 3.57 18.62
CA MET A 123 -12.20 4.26 19.70
C MET A 123 -13.12 5.21 20.48
N THR A 124 -14.02 5.94 19.80
CA THR A 124 -15.02 6.79 20.47
C THR A 124 -16.02 5.99 21.29
N GLY A 125 -16.42 4.81 20.81
CA GLY A 125 -17.40 3.96 21.48
C GLY A 125 -16.87 3.26 22.73
N ALA A 126 -15.54 3.27 22.94
CA ALA A 126 -14.90 2.66 24.10
C ALA A 126 -14.97 3.51 25.38
N PHE A 127 -15.39 4.78 25.29
CA PHE A 127 -15.49 5.66 26.45
C PHE A 127 -16.79 5.41 27.24
N PRO A 128 -16.72 5.33 28.60
CA PRO A 128 -17.90 5.11 29.42
C PRO A 128 -18.84 6.33 29.37
N ALA A 129 -20.15 6.08 29.29
CA ALA A 129 -21.18 7.13 29.20
C ALA A 129 -21.08 8.18 30.32
N GLN A 130 -20.71 7.74 31.53
CA GLN A 130 -20.52 8.59 32.70
C GLN A 130 -19.45 9.68 32.49
N PHE A 131 -18.40 9.39 31.73
CA PHE A 131 -17.38 10.38 31.37
C PHE A 131 -17.93 11.39 30.37
N LEU A 132 -18.71 10.93 29.39
CA LEU A 132 -19.27 11.74 28.32
C LEU A 132 -20.29 12.78 28.80
N ASP A 133 -20.93 12.54 29.96
CA ASP A 133 -21.89 13.45 30.58
C ASP A 133 -21.22 14.63 31.34
N THR A 134 -19.91 14.55 31.57
CA THR A 134 -19.14 15.64 32.21
C THR A 134 -18.85 16.79 31.23
N PRO A 135 -18.69 18.04 31.70
CA PRO A 135 -18.22 19.14 30.85
C PRO A 135 -16.93 18.81 30.09
N GLU A 136 -15.97 18.20 30.78
CA GLU A 136 -14.67 17.80 30.23
C GLU A 136 -14.83 16.72 29.15
N GLY A 137 -15.71 15.74 29.37
CA GLY A 137 -16.03 14.71 28.38
C GLY A 137 -16.70 15.28 27.12
N ARG A 138 -17.57 16.28 27.27
CA ARG A 138 -18.19 16.96 26.13
C ARG A 138 -17.18 17.74 25.30
N ASP A 139 -16.28 18.49 25.93
CA ASP A 139 -15.21 19.23 25.25
C ASP A 139 -14.26 18.28 24.53
N PHE A 140 -13.89 17.16 25.18
CA PHE A 140 -13.10 16.10 24.58
C PHE A 140 -13.78 15.52 23.32
N MET A 141 -15.10 15.28 23.36
CA MET A 141 -15.84 14.77 22.20
C MET A 141 -15.92 15.77 21.05
N VAL A 142 -16.02 17.08 21.34
CA VAL A 142 -15.96 18.13 20.32
C VAL A 142 -14.60 18.12 19.63
N GLN A 143 -13.52 18.05 20.41
CA GLN A 143 -12.15 17.96 19.87
C GLN A 143 -11.93 16.68 19.05
N MET A 144 -12.40 15.53 19.52
CA MET A 144 -12.35 14.25 18.81
C MET A 144 -13.08 14.30 17.47
N ARG A 145 -14.27 14.90 17.41
CA ARG A 145 -15.02 15.09 16.15
C ARG A 145 -14.26 15.98 15.18
N ALA A 146 -13.69 17.09 15.66
CA ALA A 146 -12.86 17.96 14.84
C ALA A 146 -11.64 17.20 14.28
N ASN A 147 -10.95 16.45 15.13
CA ASN A 147 -9.81 15.62 14.73
C ASN A 147 -10.21 14.53 13.71
N ARG A 148 -11.37 13.89 13.88
CA ARG A 148 -11.91 12.91 12.93
C ARG A 148 -12.15 13.55 11.55
N ILE A 149 -12.78 14.73 11.52
CA ILE A 149 -13.06 15.45 10.26
C ILE A 149 -11.75 15.80 9.56
N VAL A 150 -10.80 16.40 10.28
CA VAL A 150 -9.49 16.78 9.71
C VAL A 150 -8.72 15.56 9.23
N SER A 151 -8.67 14.50 10.03
CA SER A 151 -7.98 13.25 9.68
C SER A 151 -8.60 12.58 8.46
N MET A 152 -9.94 12.53 8.37
CA MET A 152 -10.64 11.96 7.22
C MET A 152 -10.48 12.81 5.96
N ALA A 153 -10.51 14.13 6.10
CA ALA A 153 -10.26 15.04 4.99
C ALA A 153 -8.84 14.85 4.43
N MET A 154 -7.84 14.81 5.31
CA MET A 154 -6.45 14.55 4.93
C MET A 154 -6.29 13.17 4.29
N ALA A 155 -6.84 12.12 4.89
CA ALA A 155 -6.79 10.77 4.32
C ALA A 155 -7.43 10.72 2.93
N THR A 156 -8.56 11.39 2.73
CA THR A 156 -9.25 11.49 1.43
C THR A 156 -8.38 12.23 0.40
N VAL A 157 -7.80 13.38 0.79
CA VAL A 157 -6.90 14.14 -0.08
C VAL A 157 -5.69 13.30 -0.48
N THR A 158 -5.07 12.60 0.47
CA THR A 158 -3.96 11.68 0.19
C THR A 158 -4.39 10.56 -0.75
N ALA A 159 -5.53 9.90 -0.50
CA ALA A 159 -6.03 8.83 -1.35
C ALA A 159 -6.25 9.30 -2.80
N VAL A 160 -6.86 10.48 -2.98
CA VAL A 160 -7.07 11.08 -4.32
C VAL A 160 -5.74 11.44 -4.98
N ALA A 161 -4.81 12.06 -4.25
CA ALA A 161 -3.49 12.41 -4.79
C ALA A 161 -2.73 11.16 -5.25
N PHE A 162 -2.73 10.09 -4.44
CA PHE A 162 -2.13 8.82 -4.80
C PHE A 162 -2.82 8.21 -6.02
N ALA A 163 -4.15 8.20 -6.08
CA ALA A 163 -4.90 7.68 -7.21
C ALA A 163 -4.59 8.43 -8.52
N CYS A 164 -4.54 9.76 -8.48
CA CYS A 164 -4.15 10.57 -9.63
C CYS A 164 -2.73 10.25 -10.10
N LEU A 165 -1.77 10.16 -9.17
CA LEU A 165 -0.39 9.80 -9.47
C LEU A 165 -0.28 8.39 -10.08
N HIS A 166 -0.95 7.41 -9.49
CA HIS A 166 -0.92 6.01 -9.94
C HIS A 166 -1.60 5.85 -11.29
N GLY A 167 -2.74 6.52 -11.50
CA GLY A 167 -3.43 6.58 -12.77
C GLY A 167 -2.59 7.24 -13.87
N TRP A 168 -1.92 8.35 -13.55
CA TRP A 168 -1.01 9.01 -14.48
C TRP A 168 0.19 8.13 -14.86
N LEU A 169 0.80 7.45 -13.88
CA LEU A 169 1.90 6.51 -14.14
C LEU A 169 1.45 5.34 -15.02
N ALA A 170 0.28 4.75 -14.71
CA ALA A 170 -0.29 3.66 -15.49
C ALA A 170 -0.58 4.10 -16.93
N TRP A 171 -1.18 5.27 -17.12
CA TRP A 171 -1.39 5.85 -18.44
C TRP A 171 -0.07 6.09 -19.18
N LYS A 172 0.94 6.66 -18.50
CA LYS A 172 2.25 6.92 -19.10
C LYS A 172 2.93 5.63 -19.55
N LEU A 173 2.82 4.55 -18.78
CA LEU A 173 3.31 3.21 -19.13
C LEU A 173 2.55 2.56 -20.31
N CYS A 174 1.37 3.08 -20.67
CA CYS A 174 0.61 2.65 -21.84
C CYS A 174 0.89 3.50 -23.09
N THR A 175 1.62 4.62 -22.97
CA THR A 175 1.91 5.48 -24.13
C THR A 175 2.74 4.75 -25.18
N PRO A 176 2.52 5.00 -26.49
CA PRO A 176 3.23 4.29 -27.57
C PRO A 176 4.75 4.40 -27.46
N GLN A 177 5.24 5.58 -27.04
CA GLN A 177 6.67 5.86 -26.85
C GLN A 177 7.29 4.91 -25.81
N VAL A 178 6.64 4.76 -24.66
CA VAL A 178 7.10 3.90 -23.57
C VAL A 178 6.93 2.43 -23.95
N ARG A 179 5.81 2.06 -24.58
CA ARG A 179 5.54 0.67 -25.00
C ARG A 179 6.59 0.15 -25.99
N ALA A 180 7.07 1.00 -26.89
CA ALA A 180 8.11 0.65 -27.86
C ALA A 180 9.42 0.18 -27.18
N GLU A 181 9.70 0.63 -25.95
CA GLU A 181 10.89 0.21 -25.20
C GLU A 181 10.80 -1.22 -24.64
N PHE A 182 9.62 -1.86 -24.70
CA PHE A 182 9.38 -3.22 -24.19
C PHE A 182 9.18 -4.26 -25.30
N THR A 183 9.17 -3.84 -26.58
CA THR A 183 9.01 -4.75 -27.73
C THR A 183 10.34 -5.49 -27.99
N PRO A 184 10.33 -6.83 -28.17
CA PRO A 184 11.52 -7.57 -28.58
C PRO A 184 11.95 -7.09 -29.99
N GLY A 185 13.09 -6.41 -30.07
CA GLY A 185 13.60 -5.83 -31.33
C GLY A 185 14.27 -4.47 -31.18
N ALA A 186 14.09 -3.76 -30.06
CA ALA A 186 14.77 -2.47 -29.83
C ALA A 186 16.25 -2.59 -29.40
N GLY A 187 16.79 -3.82 -29.33
CA GLY A 187 18.16 -4.11 -28.87
C GLY A 187 19.03 -4.94 -29.82
N ASP A 188 18.46 -5.46 -30.92
CA ASP A 188 19.17 -6.29 -31.92
C ASP A 188 18.95 -5.73 -33.35
N ALA A 189 19.00 -4.41 -33.49
CA ALA A 189 19.14 -3.71 -34.76
C ALA A 189 20.20 -2.63 -34.60
#